data_AF-A0A2A5CSL7-F1
#
_entry.id   AF-A0A2A5CSL7-F1
#
_cell.length_a   1.000
_cell.length_b   1.000
_cell.length_c   1.000
_cell.angle_alpha   90.00
_cell.angle_beta   90.00
_cell.angle_gamma   90.00
#
_symmetry.space_group_name_H-M   'P 1'
#
loop_
_entity.id
_entity.type
_entity.pdbx_description
1 polymer ?
#
loop_
_entity_poly.entity_id
_entity_poly.type
_entity_poly.pdbx_seq_one_letter_code
_entity_poly.pdbx_strand_id
1 'polypeptide(L)'
;MHFFGSIGAIMFTVGFGLFFYLGARKVWNLINDIPAKNIADISWFYIGLTAMILGTLLFCTGFLAELVSRNSPRRNVYLIETKLGIEESENVHS
;
A
#
# COMPACT_ATOMS: atom_id res chain seq x y z
N MET A 1 -1.49 8.20 0.45
CA MET A 1 -1.91 7.18 -0.52
C MET A 1 -1.26 7.38 -1.88
N HIS A 2 -1.24 8.60 -2.45
CA HIS A 2 -1.13 8.76 -3.91
C HIS A 2 0.11 8.15 -4.58
N PHE A 3 1.30 8.23 -3.98
CA PHE A 3 2.50 7.70 -4.64
C PHE A 3 2.68 6.20 -4.40
N PHE A 4 2.90 5.80 -3.14
CA PHE A 4 3.14 4.40 -2.78
C PHE A 4 1.92 3.48 -3.00
N GLY A 5 0.71 4.00 -2.75
CA GLY A 5 -0.54 3.27 -2.97
C GLY A 5 -0.79 2.99 -4.45
N SER A 6 -0.69 4.02 -5.30
CA SER A 6 -0.96 3.87 -6.73
C SER A 6 0.10 3.00 -7.42
N ILE A 7 1.38 3.18 -7.10
CA ILE A 7 2.46 2.34 -7.63
C ILE A 7 2.28 0.88 -7.17
N GLY A 8 1.94 0.67 -5.90
CA GLY A 8 1.63 -0.67 -5.37
C GLY A 8 0.47 -1.34 -6.11
N ALA A 9 -0.61 -0.60 -6.38
CA ALA A 9 -1.77 -1.11 -7.13
C ALA A 9 -1.42 -1.46 -8.59
N ILE A 10 -0.64 -0.62 -9.27
CA ILE A 10 -0.16 -0.90 -10.63
C ILE A 10 0.72 -2.16 -10.64
N MET A 11 1.67 -2.25 -9.70
CA MET A 11 2.59 -3.38 -9.63
C MET A 11 1.87 -4.70 -9.30
N PHE A 12 0.89 -4.65 -8.40
CA PHE A 12 0.00 -5.78 -8.13
C PHE A 12 -0.78 -6.19 -9.39
N THR A 13 -1.33 -5.23 -10.13
CA THR A 13 -2.10 -5.50 -11.35
C THR A 13 -1.25 -6.16 -12.43
N VAL A 14 0.00 -5.71 -12.61
CA VAL A 14 0.95 -6.33 -13.55
C VAL A 14 1.29 -7.76 -13.11
N GLY A 15 1.60 -7.97 -11.83
CA GLY A 15 1.87 -9.31 -11.29
C GLY A 15 0.66 -10.26 -11.41
N PHE A 16 -0.53 -9.74 -11.16
CA PHE A 16 -1.79 -10.47 -11.30
C PHE A 16 -2.08 -10.82 -12.76
N GLY A 17 -1.89 -9.89 -13.70
CA GLY A 17 -2.01 -10.17 -15.13
C GLY A 17 -1.06 -11.26 -15.60
N LEU A 18 0.17 -11.27 -15.07
CA LEU A 18 1.18 -12.28 -15.39
C LEU A 18 0.80 -13.66 -14.83
N PHE A 19 0.33 -13.70 -13.57
CA PHE A 19 -0.21 -14.92 -12.96
C PHE A 19 -1.43 -15.45 -13.73
N PHE A 20 -2.37 -14.57 -14.07
CA PHE A 20 -3.58 -14.91 -14.81
C PHE A 20 -3.24 -15.45 -16.20
N TYR A 21 -2.30 -14.82 -16.92
CA TYR A 21 -1.84 -15.30 -18.21
C TYR A 21 -1.22 -16.71 -18.12
N LEU A 22 -0.33 -16.96 -17.16
CA LEU A 22 0.27 -18.28 -16.98
C LEU A 22 -0.78 -19.33 -16.58
N GLY A 23 -1.74 -18.97 -15.73
CA GLY A 23 -2.85 -19.82 -15.32
C GLY A 23 -3.79 -20.16 -16.48
N ALA A 24 -4.24 -19.16 -17.23
CA ALA A 24 -5.09 -19.33 -18.41
C ALA A 24 -4.42 -20.21 -19.47
N ARG A 25 -3.12 -19.99 -19.73
CA ARG A 25 -2.35 -20.83 -20.65
C ARG A 25 -2.28 -22.28 -20.19
N LYS A 26 -2.13 -22.53 -18.87
CA LYS A 26 -2.14 -23.91 -18.34
C LYS A 26 -3.50 -24.58 -18.57
N VAL A 27 -4.58 -23.87 -18.25
CA VAL A 27 -5.95 -24.39 -18.43
C VAL A 27 -6.22 -24.68 -19.90
N TRP A 28 -5.85 -23.77 -20.80
CA TRP A 28 -5.98 -23.96 -22.24
C TRP A 28 -5.24 -25.21 -22.72
N ASN A 29 -3.99 -25.39 -22.31
CA ASN A 29 -3.21 -26.57 -22.70
C ASN A 29 -3.82 -27.87 -22.18
N LEU A 30 -4.37 -27.86 -20.96
CA LEU A 30 -5.02 -29.03 -20.37
C LEU A 30 -6.29 -29.43 -21.12
N ILE A 31 -7.08 -28.45 -21.60
CA ILE A 31 -8.29 -28.70 -22.39
C ILE A 31 -7.96 -29.29 -23.77
N ASN A 32 -6.80 -28.96 -24.33
CA ASN A 32 -6.37 -29.41 -25.66
C ASN A 32 -5.47 -30.67 -25.60
N ASP A 33 -5.38 -31.35 -24.45
CA ASP A 33 -4.50 -32.51 -24.22
C ASP A 33 -3.01 -32.25 -24.56
N ILE A 34 -2.57 -30.99 -24.48
CA ILE A 34 -1.19 -30.60 -24.69
C ILE A 34 -0.45 -30.74 -23.35
N PRO A 35 0.73 -31.38 -23.30
CA PRO A 35 1.50 -31.51 -22.07
C PRO A 35 1.81 -30.13 -21.47
N ALA A 36 1.21 -29.84 -20.32
CA ALA A 36 1.36 -28.58 -19.61
C ALA A 36 2.32 -28.76 -18.43
N LYS A 37 3.43 -28.01 -18.42
CA LYS A 37 4.33 -27.94 -17.27
C LYS A 37 3.61 -27.34 -16.06
N ASN A 38 4.02 -27.70 -14.85
CA ASN A 38 3.53 -27.01 -13.66
C ASN A 38 3.93 -25.53 -13.71
N ILE A 39 3.02 -24.65 -13.30
CA ILE A 39 3.25 -23.20 -13.29
C ILE A 39 4.38 -22.86 -12.31
N ALA A 40 4.49 -23.63 -11.21
CA ALA A 40 5.57 -23.51 -10.24
C ALA A 40 6.96 -23.84 -10.82
N ASP A 41 7.06 -24.55 -11.94
CA ASP A 41 8.35 -24.84 -12.56
C ASP A 41 8.79 -23.78 -13.59
N ILE A 42 8.07 -22.66 -13.66
CA ILE A 42 8.29 -21.56 -14.61
C ILE A 42 8.77 -20.34 -13.83
N SER A 43 9.95 -19.81 -14.14
CA SER A 43 10.53 -18.65 -13.43
C SER A 43 9.62 -17.42 -13.41
N TRP A 44 8.87 -17.20 -14.49
CA TRP A 44 7.89 -16.11 -14.62
C TRP A 44 6.80 -16.14 -13.54
N PHE A 45 6.42 -17.32 -13.05
CA PHE A 45 5.46 -17.44 -11.97
C PHE A 45 5.95 -16.78 -10.68
N TYR A 46 7.20 -17.04 -10.30
CA TYR A 46 7.79 -16.46 -9.09
C TYR A 46 7.98 -14.95 -9.22
N ILE A 47 8.28 -14.44 -10.41
CA ILE A 47 8.36 -13.00 -10.68
C ILE A 47 6.98 -12.35 -10.50
N GLY A 48 5.93 -12.93 -11.10
CA GLY A 48 4.56 -12.45 -10.95
C GLY A 48 4.08 -12.51 -9.49
N LEU A 49 4.37 -13.61 -8.79
CA LEU A 49 4.03 -13.80 -7.38
C LEU A 49 4.74 -12.79 -6.47
N THR A 50 6.04 -12.57 -6.68
CA THR A 50 6.81 -11.57 -5.92
C THR A 50 6.30 -10.17 -6.20
N ALA A 51 5.98 -9.83 -7.45
CA ALA A 51 5.39 -8.55 -7.82
C ALA A 51 4.02 -8.32 -7.13
N MET A 52 3.18 -9.35 -7.03
CA MET A 52 1.91 -9.26 -6.28
C MET A 52 2.15 -9.01 -4.79
N ILE A 53 3.08 -9.73 -4.15
CA ILE A 53 3.41 -9.56 -2.73
C ILE A 53 3.97 -8.15 -2.47
N LEU A 54 4.93 -7.71 -3.26
CA LEU A 54 5.52 -6.38 -3.10
C LEU A 54 4.49 -5.27 -3.41
N GLY A 55 3.61 -5.50 -4.39
CA GLY A 55 2.53 -4.57 -4.73
C GLY A 55 1.54 -4.37 -3.58
N THR A 56 1.11 -5.45 -2.92
CA THR A 56 0.23 -5.37 -1.74
C THR A 56 0.94 -4.71 -0.55
N LEU A 57 2.23 -5.03 -0.31
CA LEU A 57 3.02 -4.37 0.74
C LEU A 57 3.13 -2.86 0.52
N LEU A 58 3.43 -2.43 -0.72
CA LEU A 58 3.49 -1.00 -1.09
C LEU A 58 2.12 -0.32 -0.94
N PHE A 59 1.05 -0.99 -1.37
CA PHE A 59 -0.31 -0.48 -1.24
C PHE A 59 -0.70 -0.27 0.23
N CYS A 60 -0.51 -1.30 1.06
CA CYS A 60 -0.79 -1.24 2.49
C CYS A 60 0.05 -0.16 3.19
N THR A 61 1.34 -0.05 2.86
CA THR A 61 2.22 0.98 3.41
C THR A 61 1.77 2.38 3.01
N GLY A 62 1.38 2.59 1.74
CA GLY A 62 0.87 3.86 1.26
C GLY A 62 -0.47 4.28 1.87
N PHE A 63 -1.31 3.31 2.22
CA PHE A 63 -2.54 3.52 2.98
C PHE A 63 -2.24 3.86 4.44
N LEU A 64 -1.37 3.08 5.09
CA LEU A 64 -0.97 3.29 6.48
C LEU A 64 -0.30 4.65 6.68
N ALA A 65 0.60 5.05 5.78
CA ALA A 65 1.24 6.36 5.81
C ALA A 65 0.21 7.51 5.77
N GLU A 66 -0.88 7.35 5.03
CA GLU A 66 -1.94 8.35 5.01
C GLU A 66 -2.76 8.37 6.29
N LEU A 67 -3.09 7.21 6.86
CA LEU A 67 -3.76 7.13 8.16
C LEU A 67 -2.92 7.78 9.26
N VAL A 68 -1.62 7.47 9.31
CA VAL A 68 -0.69 8.03 10.30
C VAL A 68 -0.55 9.54 10.13
N SER A 69 -0.42 10.03 8.89
CA SER A 69 -0.37 11.47 8.59
C SER A 69 -1.65 12.20 9.05
N ARG A 70 -2.81 11.57 8.87
CA ARG A 70 -4.10 12.10 9.31
C ARG A 70 -4.30 12.05 10.83
N ASN A 71 -3.57 11.19 11.54
CA ASN A 71 -3.66 11.00 12.99
C ASN A 71 -2.76 11.96 13.81
N SER A 72 -2.21 13.03 13.22
CA SER A 72 -1.33 13.96 13.93
C SER A 72 -2.07 14.73 15.04
N PRO A 73 -1.66 14.61 16.32
CA PRO A 73 -2.23 15.38 17.44
C PRO A 73 -1.98 16.89 17.32
N ARG A 74 -0.99 17.30 16.50
CA ARG A 74 -0.53 18.69 16.36
C ARG A 74 -1.39 19.52 15.40
N ARG A 75 -2.53 19.03 14.93
CA ARG A 75 -3.44 19.80 14.06
C ARG A 75 -4.15 20.94 14.81
N ASN A 76 -4.26 20.84 16.14
CA ASN A 76 -5.00 21.78 16.98
C ASN A 76 -4.10 22.71 17.80
N VAL A 77 -2.80 22.78 17.48
CA VAL A 77 -1.87 23.69 18.15
C VAL A 77 -1.84 24.98 17.36
N TYR A 78 -2.69 25.91 17.77
CA TYR A 78 -2.72 27.26 17.23
C TYR A 78 -1.62 28.07 17.90
N LEU A 79 -0.85 28.82 17.10
CA LEU A 79 0.06 29.83 17.62
C LEU A 79 -0.79 31.02 18.06
N ILE A 80 -0.84 31.30 19.36
CA ILE A 80 -1.52 32.48 19.89
C ILE A 80 -0.59 33.67 19.67
N GLU A 81 -0.88 34.51 18.66
CA GLU A 81 -0.06 35.69 18.34
C GLU A 81 -0.28 36.86 19.31
N THR A 82 -1.49 37.01 19.88
CA THR A 82 -1.80 38.07 20.84
C THR A 82 -2.98 37.65 21.71
N LYS A 83 -2.85 37.77 23.04
CA LYS A 83 -3.96 37.67 23.99
C LYS A 83 -4.49 39.08 24.29
N LEU A 84 -5.76 39.34 24.02
CA LEU A 84 -6.44 40.59 24.38
C LEU A 84 -7.39 40.34 25.55
N GLY A 85 -7.05 40.88 26.72
CA GLY A 85 -7.91 40.87 27.90
C GLY A 85 -7.79 39.63 28.77
N ILE A 86 -7.67 39.87 30.08
CA ILE A 86 -7.49 38.97 31.21
C ILE A 86 -6.02 38.59 31.45
N GLU A 87 -5.38 39.38 32.31
CA GLU A 87 -4.15 39.02 33.02
C GLU A 87 -4.46 37.85 33.95
N GLU A 88 -3.80 36.72 33.72
CA GLU A 88 -3.86 35.57 34.61
C GLU A 88 -3.02 35.94 35.84
N SER A 89 -3.68 36.18 36.98
CA SER A 89 -3.00 36.42 38.25
C SER A 89 -2.20 35.16 38.61
N GLU A 90 -0.89 35.25 38.42
CA GLU A 90 0.10 34.27 38.85
C GLU A 90 0.02 34.12 40.37
N ASN A 91 -0.75 33.14 40.83
CA ASN A 91 -0.80 32.77 42.24
C ASN A 91 0.44 31.92 42.52
N VAL A 92 1.51 32.61 42.89
CA VAL A 92 2.73 32.05 43.47
C VAL A 92 2.33 31.32 44.75
N HIS A 93 2.20 29.99 44.68
CA HIS A 93 2.20 29.16 45.88
C HIS A 93 3.65 28.86 46.28
N SER A 94 4.02 29.51 47.37
CA SER A 94 5.06 29.21 48.36
C SER A 94 5.40 27.74 48.56
#